data_AF-A0A2D6A3M1-F1
#
_entry.id   AF-A0A2D6A3M1-F1
#
_cell.length_a   1.000
_cell.length_b   1.000
_cell.length_c   1.000
_cell.angle_alpha   90.00
_cell.angle_beta   90.00
_cell.angle_gamma   90.00
#
_symmetry.space_group_name_H-M   'P 1'
#
loop_
_entity.id
_entity.type
_entity.pdbx_description
1 polymer ?
#
loop_
_entity_poly.entity_id
_entity_poly.type
_entity_poly.pdbx_seq_one_letter_code
_entity_poly.pdbx_strand_id
1 'polypeptide(L)' 'AAVLDAKGNKLRATKRYSNDVGVTLATVVGGTASYRVAGNEVWVRAVVTSTRAHSNPMFERQLQQAWTQPVGWR' A
#
# COMPACT_ATOMS: atom_id res chain seq x y z
N ALA A 1 -4.52 17.42 21.28
CA ALA A 1 -4.57 18.52 20.28
C ALA A 1 -5.59 18.19 19.19
N ALA A 2 -6.15 19.19 18.49
CA ALA A 2 -6.99 18.96 17.29
C ALA A 2 -6.11 18.50 16.10
N VAL A 3 -6.65 17.68 15.19
CA VAL A 3 -5.99 17.36 13.91
C VAL A 3 -6.42 18.44 12.93
N LEU A 4 -5.47 19.07 12.24
CA LEU A 4 -5.76 20.12 11.26
C LEU A 4 -5.47 19.62 9.85
N ASP A 5 -6.24 20.07 8.87
CA ASP A 5 -5.93 19.87 7.45
C ASP A 5 -4.79 20.80 7.00
N ALA A 6 -4.38 20.67 5.73
CA ALA A 6 -3.35 21.50 5.13
C ALA A 6 -3.71 23.01 5.10
N LYS A 7 -4.97 23.38 5.34
CA LYS A 7 -5.47 24.77 5.36
C LYS A 7 -5.70 25.28 6.80
N GLY A 8 -5.36 24.49 7.82
CA GLY A 8 -5.53 24.84 9.23
C GLY A 8 -6.95 24.61 9.79
N ASN A 9 -7.86 23.99 9.03
CA ASN A 9 -9.20 23.66 9.51
C ASN A 9 -9.18 22.39 10.35
N LYS A 10 -10.08 22.30 11.34
CA LYS A 10 -10.22 21.10 12.18
C LYS A 10 -10.75 19.92 11.37
N LEU A 11 -9.95 18.86 11.26
CA LEU A 11 -10.38 17.57 10.73
C LEU A 11 -11.20 16.83 11.78
N ARG A 12 -12.39 16.38 11.41
CA ARG A 12 -13.19 15.43 12.21
C ARG A 12 -12.63 14.01 12.08
N ALA A 13 -11.40 13.82 12.54
CA ALA A 13 -10.74 12.52 12.57
C ALA A 13 -10.95 11.85 13.94
N THR A 14 -11.37 10.58 13.95
CA THR A 14 -11.53 9.77 15.17
C THR A 14 -10.22 9.14 15.64
N LYS A 15 -9.23 9.02 14.74
CA LYS A 15 -7.90 8.49 15.02
C LYS A 15 -6.82 9.33 14.32
N ARG A 16 -5.62 9.31 14.90
CA ARG A 16 -4.39 9.80 14.28
C ARG A 16 -3.61 8.59 13.80
N TYR A 17 -3.35 8.52 12.49
CA TYR A 17 -2.55 7.45 11.91
C TYR A 17 -1.11 7.94 11.70
N SER A 18 -0.15 7.01 11.75
CA SER A 18 1.22 7.32 11.32
C SER A 18 1.23 7.60 9.81
N ASN A 19 2.20 8.41 9.37
CA ASN A 19 2.51 8.55 7.94
C ASN A 19 3.03 7.23 7.33
N ASP A 20 3.38 6.26 8.18
CA ASP A 20 3.86 4.94 7.73
C ASP A 20 2.73 4.04 7.20
N VAL A 21 1.45 4.46 7.30
CA VAL A 21 0.35 3.68 6.74
C VAL A 21 0.46 3.65 5.21
N GLY A 22 0.62 2.45 4.67
CA GLY A 22 0.70 2.24 3.22
C GLY A 22 2.08 2.45 2.62
N VAL A 23 3.14 2.54 3.42
CA VAL A 23 4.51 2.61 2.90
C VAL A 23 4.90 1.36 2.13
N THR A 24 5.80 1.51 1.16
CA THR A 24 6.43 0.38 0.48
C THR A 24 7.59 -0.13 1.33
N LEU A 25 7.49 -1.37 1.81
CA LEU A 25 8.49 -2.00 2.66
C LEU A 25 9.65 -2.63 1.86
N ALA A 26 9.36 -3.14 0.66
CA ALA A 26 10.34 -3.73 -0.24
C ALA A 26 9.82 -3.72 -1.69
N THR A 27 10.75 -3.67 -2.65
CA THR A 27 10.47 -3.77 -4.09
C THR A 27 11.42 -4.79 -4.70
N VAL A 28 10.90 -5.71 -5.52
CA VAL A 28 11.68 -6.74 -6.21
C VAL A 28 11.29 -6.76 -7.68
N VAL A 29 12.29 -6.85 -8.56
CA VAL A 29 12.09 -7.04 -10.01
C VAL A 29 12.38 -8.51 -10.33
N GLY A 30 11.41 -9.21 -10.90
CA GLY A 30 11.54 -10.62 -11.28
C GLY A 30 10.28 -11.43 -11.01
N GLY A 31 10.31 -12.71 -11.35
CA GLY A 31 9.19 -13.64 -11.16
C GLY A 31 9.05 -14.22 -9.75
N THR A 32 9.97 -13.87 -8.84
CA THR A 32 9.99 -14.40 -7.47
C THR A 32 10.34 -13.28 -6.51
N ALA A 33 9.55 -13.14 -5.45
CA ALA A 33 9.75 -12.17 -4.40
C ALA A 33 9.49 -12.83 -3.05
N SER A 34 10.28 -12.46 -2.03
CA SER A 34 10.11 -12.93 -0.66
C SER A 34 10.24 -11.76 0.30
N TYR A 35 9.36 -11.71 1.29
CA TYR A 35 9.43 -10.72 2.37
C TYR A 35 9.18 -11.42 3.70
N ARG A 36 10.05 -11.18 4.68
CA ARG A 36 9.89 -11.69 6.03
C ARG A 36 9.36 -10.56 6.91
N VAL A 37 8.18 -10.77 7.48
CA VAL A 37 7.54 -9.84 8.42
C VAL A 37 8.44 -9.64 9.64
N ALA A 38 8.74 -8.39 9.97
CA ALA A 38 9.65 -8.02 11.06
C ALA A 38 8.93 -7.94 12.42
N GLY A 39 7.60 -7.84 12.43
CA GLY A 39 6.75 -7.81 13.62
C GLY A 39 6.41 -6.41 14.12
N ASN A 40 6.86 -5.36 13.42
CA ASN A 40 6.46 -3.97 13.66
C ASN A 40 5.39 -3.49 12.66
N GLU A 41 5.06 -4.30 11.66
CA GLU A 41 4.00 -4.05 10.70
C GLU A 41 2.65 -4.48 11.27
N VAL A 42 1.58 -3.72 10.99
CA VAL A 42 0.21 -4.15 11.36
C VAL A 42 -0.24 -5.33 10.49
N TRP A 43 0.08 -5.25 9.20
CA TRP A 43 -0.09 -6.31 8.21
C TRP A 43 0.70 -5.92 6.94
N VAL A 44 0.97 -6.90 6.09
CA VAL A 44 1.67 -6.70 4.81
C VAL A 44 0.87 -7.36 3.69
N ARG A 45 0.85 -6.74 2.51
CA ARG A 45 0.43 -7.38 1.25
C ARG A 45 1.46 -7.09 0.16
N ALA A 46 1.58 -7.98 -0.80
CA ALA A 46 2.30 -7.70 -2.03
C ALA A 46 1.33 -7.17 -3.10
N VAL A 47 1.78 -6.17 -3.85
CA VAL A 47 1.17 -5.74 -5.10
C VAL A 47 2.10 -6.16 -6.22
N VAL A 48 1.61 -6.97 -7.16
CA VAL A 48 2.40 -7.56 -8.24
C VAL A 48 1.96 -6.92 -9.55
N THR A 49 2.88 -6.26 -10.23
CA THR A 49 2.64 -5.61 -11.52
C THR A 49 3.34 -6.41 -12.62
N SER A 50 2.58 -6.82 -13.63
CA SER A 50 3.09 -7.49 -14.83
C SER A 50 3.69 -6.49 -15.81
N THR A 51 4.53 -6.96 -16.72
CA THR A 51 4.98 -6.18 -17.88
C THR A 51 3.92 -6.06 -18.98
N ARG A 52 2.83 -6.84 -18.89
CA ARG A 52 1.74 -6.83 -19.87
C ARG A 52 0.77 -5.68 -19.63
N ALA A 53 0.32 -5.07 -20.71
CA ALA A 53 -0.77 -4.10 -20.70
C ALA A 53 -2.08 -4.73 -20.19
N HIS A 54 -2.88 -3.94 -19.46
CA HIS A 54 -4.21 -4.37 -19.04
C HIS A 54 -5.15 -4.43 -20.24
N SER A 55 -5.92 -5.50 -20.38
CA SER A 55 -6.85 -5.71 -21.51
C SER A 55 -7.99 -4.68 -21.59
N ASN A 56 -8.38 -4.11 -20.45
CA ASN A 56 -9.39 -3.08 -20.33
C ASN A 56 -8.93 -2.06 -19.28
N PRO A 57 -8.07 -1.11 -19.67
CA PRO A 57 -7.45 -0.18 -18.73
C PRO A 57 -8.44 0.92 -18.32
N MET A 58 -8.41 1.32 -17.04
CA MET A 58 -9.14 2.47 -16.51
C MET A 58 -8.41 3.80 -16.76
N PHE A 59 -7.09 3.74 -16.97
CA PHE A 59 -6.24 4.89 -17.27
C PHE A 59 -5.14 4.53 -18.25
N GLU A 60 -4.57 5.55 -18.90
CA GLU A 60 -3.55 5.35 -19.91
C GLU A 60 -2.36 4.53 -19.40
N ARG A 61 -1.90 3.58 -20.22
CA ARG A 61 -0.72 2.74 -19.95
C ARG A 61 -0.82 1.89 -18.68
N GLN A 62 -2.03 1.60 -18.20
CA GLN A 62 -2.24 0.67 -17.09
C GLN A 62 -1.70 -0.73 -17.43
N LEU A 63 -0.92 -1.29 -16.52
CA LEU A 63 -0.41 -2.65 -16.58
C LEU A 63 -1.32 -3.61 -15.79
N GLN A 64 -1.26 -4.90 -16.10
CA GLN A 64 -1.96 -5.92 -15.31
C GLN A 64 -1.38 -5.95 -13.91
N GLN A 65 -2.25 -5.96 -12.90
CA GLN A 65 -1.85 -5.91 -11.50
C GLN A 65 -2.72 -6.87 -10.67
N ALA A 66 -2.10 -7.48 -9.67
CA ALA A 66 -2.77 -8.31 -8.67
C ALA A 66 -2.25 -7.97 -7.27
N TRP A 67 -2.99 -8.38 -6.25
CA TRP A 67 -2.57 -8.29 -4.86
C TRP A 67 -2.65 -9.65 -4.17
N THR A 68 -1.83 -9.84 -3.14
CA THR A 68 -2.01 -10.94 -2.20
C THR A 68 -3.02 -10.54 -1.14
N GLN A 69 -3.62 -11.54 -0.48
CA GLN A 69 -4.30 -11.28 0.78
C GLN A 69 -3.31 -10.70 1.81
N PRO A 70 -3.77 -9.82 2.71
CA PRO A 70 -2.96 -9.35 3.83
C PRO A 70 -2.50 -10.51 4.73
N VAL A 71 -1.30 -10.41 5.27
CA VAL A 71 -0.74 -11.35 6.25
C VAL A 71 -0.05 -10.60 7.39
N GLY A 72 0.19 -11.27 8.51
CA GLY A 72 0.96 -10.72 9.63
C GLY A 72 0.16 -10.01 10.71
N TRP A 73 -1.16 -9.82 10.53
CA TRP A 73 -2.02 -9.41 11.65
C TRP A 73 -2.13 -10.56 12.67
N ARG A 74 -2.25 -10.24 13.96
CA ARG A 74 -2.57 -11.20 15.01
C ARG A 74 -3.42 -10.56 16.08
#